data_AF-A0A258ZJG8-F1
#
_entry.id   AF-A0A258ZJG8-F1
#
_cell.length_a   1.000
_cell.length_b   1.000
_cell.length_c   1.000
_cell.angle_alpha   90.00
_cell.angle_beta   90.00
_cell.angle_gamma   90.00
#
_symmetry.space_group_name_H-M   'P 1'
#
loop_
_entity.id
_entity.type
_entity.pdbx_description
1 polymer ?
#
loop_
_entity_poly.entity_id
_entity_poly.type
_entity_poly.pdbx_seq_one_letter_code
_entity_poly.pdbx_strand_id
1 'polypeptide(L)' 'MDNNKIIDDLGGTNAVAEICNVTKGAVSQWRKEGIPDSRLMYLKLLRPDIFSSPDKKPLPQDAA' A
#
# COMPACT_ATOMS: atom_id res chain seq x y z
N MET A 1 -1.30 -5.88 -8.46
CA MET A 1 -0.30 -5.79 -7.38
C MET A 1 -0.76 -6.75 -6.30
N ASP A 2 0.12 -7.61 -5.78
CA ASP A 2 -0.25 -8.62 -4.79
C ASP A 2 -0.43 -7.99 -3.40
N ASN A 3 -1.58 -8.24 -2.76
CA ASN A 3 -1.90 -7.74 -1.42
C ASN A 3 -0.87 -8.22 -0.38
N ASN A 4 -0.39 -9.46 -0.51
CA ASN A 4 0.61 -10.00 0.41
C ASN A 4 1.90 -9.22 0.31
N LYS A 5 2.39 -9.01 -0.92
CA LYS A 5 3.58 -8.20 -1.17
C LYS A 5 3.44 -6.78 -0.62
N ILE A 6 2.30 -6.11 -0.85
CA ILE A 6 2.08 -4.76 -0.32
C ILE A 6 2.17 -4.77 1.22
N ILE A 7 1.51 -5.72 1.87
CA ILE A 7 1.51 -5.81 3.34
C ILE A 7 2.91 -6.14 3.86
N ASP A 8 3.66 -7.01 3.19
CA ASP A 8 5.02 -7.39 3.57
C ASP A 8 6.01 -6.21 3.39
N ASP A 9 5.92 -5.49 2.27
CA ASP A 9 6.73 -4.29 1.99
C ASP A 9 6.44 -3.15 3.00
N LEU A 10 5.23 -3.14 3.59
CA LEU A 10 4.83 -2.22 4.66
C LEU A 10 5.27 -2.65 6.07
N GLY A 11 5.98 -3.77 6.21
CA GLY A 11 6.44 -4.29 7.50
C GLY A 11 5.56 -5.41 8.09
N GLY A 12 4.67 -5.97 7.28
CA GLY A 12 3.84 -7.12 7.64
C GLY A 12 2.54 -6.76 8.38
N THR A 13 1.82 -7.80 8.80
CA THR A 13 0.45 -7.70 9.33
C THR A 13 0.35 -6.79 10.58
N ASN A 14 1.33 -6.86 11.48
CA ASN A 14 1.33 -6.06 12.70
C ASN A 14 1.53 -4.57 12.39
N ALA A 15 2.53 -4.23 11.57
CA ALA A 15 2.83 -2.85 11.21
C ALA A 15 1.64 -2.20 10.47
N VAL A 16 1.04 -2.91 9.52
CA VAL A 16 -0.13 -2.41 8.78
C VAL A 16 -1.34 -2.23 9.69
N ALA A 17 -1.55 -3.11 10.68
CA ALA A 17 -2.64 -2.99 11.65
C ALA A 17 -2.48 -1.72 12.50
N GLU A 18 -1.26 -1.41 12.93
CA GLU A 18 -0.92 -0.19 13.67
C GLU A 18 -1.09 1.06 12.79
N ILE A 19 -0.56 1.05 11.57
CA ILE A 19 -0.68 2.16 10.60
C ILE A 19 -2.15 2.49 10.30
N CYS A 20 -2.98 1.48 10.07
CA CYS A 20 -4.37 1.67 9.70
C CYS A 20 -5.31 1.80 10.91
N ASN A 21 -4.80 1.64 12.14
CA ASN A 21 -5.58 1.55 13.37
C ASN A 21 -6.75 0.55 13.25
N VAL A 22 -6.42 -0.70 12.91
CA VAL A 22 -7.36 -1.83 12.79
C VAL A 22 -6.82 -3.05 13.50
N THR A 23 -7.61 -4.11 13.60
CA THR A 23 -7.14 -5.37 14.19
C THR A 23 -6.17 -6.10 13.25
N LYS A 24 -5.24 -6.87 13.83
CA LYS A 24 -4.38 -7.80 13.07
C LYS A 24 -5.20 -8.82 12.28
N GLY A 25 -6.38 -9.20 12.78
CA GLY A 25 -7.34 -10.06 12.11
C GLY A 25 -7.87 -9.44 10.81
N ALA A 26 -8.23 -8.15 10.81
CA ALA A 26 -8.66 -7.46 9.60
C ALA A 26 -7.57 -7.48 8.52
N VAL A 27 -6.31 -7.18 8.88
CA VAL A 27 -5.19 -7.23 7.92
C VAL A 27 -4.95 -8.67 7.42
N SER A 28 -5.13 -9.67 8.27
CA SER A 28 -5.05 -11.08 7.88
C SER A 28 -6.16 -11.47 6.88
N GLN A 29 -7.35 -10.88 6.99
CA GLN A 29 -8.40 -11.04 5.98
C GLN A 29 -8.04 -10.33 4.68
N TRP A 30 -7.43 -9.14 4.73
CA TRP A 30 -7.04 -8.41 3.51
C TRP A 30 -6.06 -9.17 2.63
N ARG A 31 -5.20 -10.01 3.23
CA ARG A 31 -4.31 -10.92 2.49
C ARG A 31 -5.06 -11.92 1.60
N LYS A 32 -6.30 -12.27 1.97
CA LYS A 32 -7.14 -13.23 1.26
C LYS A 32 -8.21 -12.56 0.40
N GLU A 33 -8.82 -11.51 0.94
CA GLU A 33 -10.02 -10.86 0.41
C GLU A 33 -9.72 -9.56 -0.35
N GLY A 34 -8.53 -8.98 -0.13
CA GLY A 34 -8.15 -7.68 -0.68
C GLY A 34 -8.02 -6.58 0.37
N ILE A 35 -7.07 -5.66 0.14
CA ILE A 35 -6.97 -4.44 0.95
C ILE A 35 -8.11 -3.50 0.50
N PRO A 36 -8.94 -2.96 1.41
CA PRO A 36 -9.99 -2.02 1.04
C PRO A 36 -9.44 -0.78 0.32
N ASP A 37 -10.13 -0.28 -0.70
CA ASP A 37 -9.65 0.85 -1.52
C ASP A 37 -9.33 2.11 -0.72
N SER A 38 -10.12 2.40 0.32
CA SER A 38 -9.87 3.52 1.24
C SER A 38 -8.55 3.37 2.00
N ARG A 39 -8.19 2.13 2.38
CA ARG A 39 -6.90 1.83 3.02
C ARG A 39 -5.76 1.88 2.01
N LEU A 40 -5.97 1.41 0.79
CA LEU A 40 -4.99 1.57 -0.29
C LEU A 40 -4.70 3.04 -0.62
N MET A 41 -5.73 3.90 -0.68
CA MET A 41 -5.55 5.34 -0.91
C MET A 41 -4.69 5.97 0.19
N TYR A 42 -4.98 5.64 1.45
CA TYR A 42 -4.19 6.11 2.59
C TYR A 42 -2.74 5.60 2.55
N LEU A 43 -2.53 4.31 2.29
CA LEU A 43 -1.20 3.69 2.22
C LEU A 43 -0.36 4.24 1.07
N LYS A 44 -0.97 4.54 -0.09
CA LYS A 44 -0.29 5.19 -1.23
C LYS A 44 0.21 6.59 -0.89
N LEU A 45 -0.54 7.33 -0.09
CA LEU A 45 -0.13 8.66 0.39
C LEU A 45 1.02 8.56 1.40
N LEU A 46 0.96 7.58 2.29
CA LEU A 46 1.95 7.39 3.36
C LEU A 46 3.28 6.79 2.85
N ARG A 47 3.23 5.85 1.90
CA ARG A 47 4.39 5.11 1.37
C ARG A 47 4.40 5.07 -0.16
N PRO A 48 4.49 6.23 -0.84
CA PRO A 48 4.48 6.28 -2.30
C PRO A 48 5.62 5.48 -2.93
N ASP A 49 6.72 5.25 -2.22
CA ASP A 49 7.86 4.43 -2.62
C ASP A 49 7.52 2.96 -2.85
N ILE A 50 6.57 2.40 -2.08
CA ILE A 50 6.10 1.00 -2.26
C ILE A 50 5.19 0.87 -3.50
N PHE A 51 4.47 1.95 -3.84
CA PHE A 51 3.49 1.94 -4.93
C PHE A 51 4.01 2.53 -6.24
N SER A 52 5.19 3.14 -6.24
CA SER A 52 5.82 3.66 -7.45
C SER A 52 6.50 2.52 -8.19
N SER A 53 6.01 2.19 -9.38
CA SER A 53 6.78 1.36 -10.30
C SER A 53 8.06 2.10 -10.70
N PRO A 54 9.22 1.44 -10.80
CA PRO A 54 10.45 2.07 -11.27
C PRO A 54 10.34 2.64 -12.70
N ASP A 55 9.29 2.26 -13.45
CA ASP A 55 9.08 2.65 -14.86
C ASP A 55 8.24 3.92 -15.07
N LYS A 56 7.98 4.74 -14.04
CA LYS A 56 7.53 6.12 -14.31
C LYS A 56 8.73 6.97 -14.70
N LYS A 57 9.05 6.96 -16.00
CA LYS A 57 9.81 8.06 -16.61
C LYS A 57 9.12 9.37 -16.18
N PRO A 58 9.85 10.36 -15.64
CA PRO A 58 9.23 11.61 -15.23
C PRO A 58 8.39 12.15 -16.40
N LEU A 59 7.16 12.56 -16.09
CA LEU A 59 6.34 13.33 -17.03
C LEU A 59 7.23 14.45 -17.59
N PRO A 60 7.27 14.66 -18.92
CA PRO A 60 8.07 15.71 -19.51
C PRO A 60 7.84 17.02 -18.77
N GLN A 61 8.88 17.54 -18.13
CA GLN A 61 8.82 18.73 -17.28
C GLN A 61 8.72 20.03 -18.10
N ASP A 62 8.58 19.90 -19.42
CA ASP A 62 8.57 21.00 -20.40
C ASP A 62 7.22 21.15 -21.12
N ALA A 63 6.13 20.61 -20.57
CA ALA A 63 4.79 20.83 -21.12
C ALA A 63 4.01 21.92 -20.35
N ALA A 64 4.56 23.15 -20.35
CA ALA A 64 3.85 24.45 -20.32
C ALA A 64 4.83 25.58 -19.94
#